data_AF-A0A645ECD0-F1
#
_entry.id   AF-A0A645ECD0-F1
#
_cell.length_a   1.000
_cell.length_b   1.000
_cell.length_c   1.000
_cell.angle_alpha   90.00
_cell.angle_beta   90.00
_cell.angle_gamma   90.00
#
_symmetry.space_group_name_H-M   'P 1'
#
loop_
_entity.id
_entity.type
_entity.pdbx_description
1 polymer ?
#
loop_
_entity_poly.entity_id
_entity_poly.type
_entity_poly.pdbx_seq_one_letter_code
_entity_poly.pdbx_strand_id
1 'polypeptide(L)'
;MKKDYLNEIGYGALMGLLHNYEVLNPIVTCTNDGFERLVPGFEAPVCIVTSLGHTYEIPSRNRSVLVGLVRDAKNPKSLRFELRSPNPLSNTYLVIAGCYQTMLDGIIAAAKSKLTTKQLEKEISKDLGEESFYLDKNRVYRDENDVFEHYNEEERTIRFGEPPATVYENMQNFKKYEEKLKSLKNGNVFSENIINSFKTGAIDKWKKELRFRIIHDHMDRLRSYVKLHTKENMDALDEVNWNAITELKTKVMKDTLTSKCLFTNIIEAIENKDYETVSNLQKELSYDMKILQSLYVDYAKNIF
;
A
#
# COMPACT_ATOMS: atom_id res chain seq x y z
N MET A 1 -7.67 21.72 23.46
CA MET A 1 -6.28 21.57 23.01
C MET A 1 -5.95 22.79 22.16
N LYS A 2 -5.37 23.83 22.75
CA LYS A 2 -5.01 25.10 22.08
C LYS A 2 -3.50 25.39 22.11
N LYS A 3 -2.73 24.44 22.63
CA LYS A 3 -1.28 24.58 22.84
C LYS A 3 -0.51 23.42 22.24
N ASP A 4 -1.13 22.24 22.14
CA ASP A 4 -0.53 21.00 21.65
C ASP A 4 -1.58 20.18 20.87
N TYR A 5 -1.14 19.38 19.90
CA TYR A 5 -2.02 18.49 19.12
C TYR A 5 -2.38 17.20 19.85
N LEU A 6 -1.49 16.73 20.74
CA LEU A 6 -1.60 15.49 21.52
C LEU A 6 -0.88 15.71 22.86
N ASN A 7 -1.13 14.85 23.85
CA ASN A 7 -0.26 14.73 25.02
C ASN A 7 0.88 13.73 24.76
N GLU A 8 1.75 13.49 25.73
CA GLU A 8 2.90 12.59 25.61
C GLU A 8 2.49 11.17 25.19
N ILE A 9 1.42 10.64 25.78
CA ILE A 9 0.88 9.32 25.45
C ILE A 9 0.37 9.29 24.01
N GLY A 10 -0.34 10.34 23.57
CA GLY A 10 -0.85 10.46 22.21
C GLY A 10 0.27 10.52 21.18
N TYR A 11 1.32 11.29 21.42
CA TYR A 11 2.50 11.30 20.54
C TYR A 11 3.21 9.95 20.51
N GLY A 12 3.41 9.31 21.67
CA GLY A 12 3.96 7.95 21.74
C GLY A 12 3.14 6.94 20.94
N ALA A 13 1.81 6.98 21.06
CA ALA A 13 0.90 6.11 20.33
C ALA A 13 1.02 6.32 18.81
N LEU A 14 0.96 7.58 18.35
CA LEU A 14 1.04 7.91 16.93
C LEU A 14 2.39 7.53 16.32
N MET A 15 3.49 7.85 17.01
CA MET A 15 4.83 7.44 16.58
C MET A 15 4.96 5.92 16.54
N GLY A 16 4.45 5.21 17.55
CA GLY A 16 4.50 3.75 17.61
C GLY A 16 3.74 3.08 16.48
N LEU A 17 2.55 3.60 16.14
CA LEU A 17 1.75 3.12 15.02
C LEU A 17 2.45 3.32 13.68
N LEU A 18 3.04 4.51 13.45
CA LEU A 18 3.73 4.82 12.20
C LEU A 18 5.07 4.07 12.07
N HIS A 19 5.90 4.09 13.13
CA HIS A 19 7.21 3.45 13.12
C HIS A 19 7.11 1.94 12.87
N ASN A 20 6.12 1.27 13.44
CA ASN A 20 5.95 -0.17 13.32
C ASN A 20 4.99 -0.57 12.19
N TYR A 21 4.57 0.37 11.33
CA TYR A 21 3.51 0.08 10.36
C TYR A 21 3.92 -0.99 9.35
N GLU A 22 5.21 -1.16 9.02
CA GLU A 22 5.65 -2.20 8.08
C GLU A 22 5.33 -3.62 8.55
N VAL A 23 5.33 -3.87 9.86
CA VAL A 23 4.96 -5.18 10.42
C VAL A 23 3.48 -5.29 10.74
N LEU A 24 2.77 -4.17 10.85
CA LEU A 24 1.31 -4.14 10.98
C LEU A 24 0.60 -4.30 9.64
N ASN A 25 1.13 -3.70 8.58
CA ASN A 25 0.55 -3.67 7.24
C ASN A 25 0.22 -5.06 6.66
N PRO A 26 0.99 -6.13 6.87
CA PRO A 26 0.63 -7.46 6.40
C PRO A 26 -0.70 -7.94 6.96
N ILE A 27 -1.02 -7.56 8.20
CA ILE A 27 -2.28 -7.89 8.88
C ILE A 27 -3.42 -7.01 8.37
N VAL A 28 -3.12 -5.74 8.07
CA VAL A 28 -4.09 -4.76 7.58
C VAL A 28 -4.48 -5.04 6.13
N THR A 29 -3.50 -5.31 5.26
CA THR A 29 -3.68 -5.47 3.82
C THR A 29 -3.03 -6.78 3.34
N CYS A 30 -3.86 -7.81 3.17
CA CYS A 30 -3.43 -9.16 2.80
C CYS A 30 -4.13 -9.74 1.56
N THR A 31 -4.74 -8.90 0.71
CA THR A 31 -5.51 -9.33 -0.47
C THR A 31 -5.17 -8.49 -1.68
N ASN A 32 -5.34 -9.04 -2.89
CA ASN A 32 -5.06 -8.33 -4.14
C ASN A 32 -5.92 -7.05 -4.26
N ASP A 33 -7.21 -7.15 -3.96
CA ASP A 33 -8.13 -6.00 -4.00
C ASP A 33 -7.71 -4.87 -3.02
N GLY A 34 -7.08 -5.24 -1.90
CA GLY A 34 -6.50 -4.28 -0.97
C GLY A 34 -5.34 -3.49 -1.59
N PHE A 35 -4.50 -4.12 -2.39
CA PHE A 35 -3.38 -3.46 -3.09
C PHE A 35 -3.84 -2.63 -4.29
N GLU A 36 -4.87 -3.07 -5.03
CA GLU A 36 -5.45 -2.28 -6.12
C GLU A 36 -6.15 -1.00 -5.62
N ARG A 37 -6.64 -1.00 -4.37
CA ARG A 37 -7.15 0.22 -3.72
C ARG A 37 -6.01 1.16 -3.32
N LEU A 38 -4.86 0.62 -2.91
CA LEU A 38 -3.68 1.34 -2.42
C LEU A 38 -2.80 1.86 -3.57
N VAL A 39 -3.42 2.49 -4.58
CA VAL A 39 -2.73 3.06 -5.74
C VAL A 39 -2.88 4.59 -5.70
N PRO A 40 -1.84 5.36 -6.07
CA PRO A 40 -1.94 6.82 -6.17
C PRO A 40 -3.14 7.25 -7.03
N GLY A 41 -3.91 8.22 -6.56
CA GLY A 41 -5.12 8.73 -7.22
C GLY A 41 -6.44 8.06 -6.80
N PHE A 42 -6.40 6.96 -6.03
CA PHE A 42 -7.59 6.28 -5.49
C PHE A 42 -7.69 6.39 -3.95
N GLU A 43 -7.63 7.62 -3.40
CA GLU A 43 -7.94 8.01 -2.00
C GLU A 43 -7.35 7.19 -0.82
N ALA A 44 -6.61 6.09 -1.07
CA ALA A 44 -6.14 5.18 -0.03
C ALA A 44 -4.63 5.36 0.17
N PRO A 45 -4.23 5.87 1.34
CA PRO A 45 -2.87 6.33 1.56
C PRO A 45 -1.89 5.17 1.76
N VAL A 46 -0.84 5.13 0.94
CA VAL A 46 0.28 4.16 1.03
C VAL A 46 1.46 4.65 1.84
N CYS A 47 1.66 5.98 1.89
CA CYS A 47 2.81 6.58 2.57
C CYS A 47 2.61 6.54 4.09
N ILE A 48 3.62 6.05 4.83
CA ILE A 48 3.59 5.95 6.29
C ILE A 48 3.83 7.33 6.91
N VAL A 49 2.81 8.16 6.87
CA VAL A 49 2.86 9.56 7.26
C VAL A 49 1.55 9.98 7.94
N THR A 50 1.62 11.01 8.77
CA THR A 50 0.47 11.66 9.42
C THR A 50 0.41 13.15 9.09
N SER A 51 -0.71 13.77 9.43
CA SER A 51 -0.92 15.22 9.36
C SER A 51 -1.67 15.65 10.61
N LEU A 52 -1.13 16.66 11.32
CA LEU A 52 -1.70 17.15 12.58
C LEU A 52 -2.52 18.45 12.38
N GLY A 53 -2.28 19.13 11.26
CA GLY A 53 -2.81 20.43 10.90
C GLY A 53 -1.74 21.52 10.98
N HIS A 54 -1.99 22.64 10.31
CA HIS A 54 -1.08 23.79 10.31
C HIS A 54 -1.07 24.54 11.64
N THR A 55 -2.18 24.52 12.40
CA THR A 55 -2.28 25.16 13.72
C THR A 55 -3.03 24.28 14.72
N TYR A 56 -2.80 24.47 16.02
CA TYR A 56 -3.44 23.70 17.09
C TYR A 56 -4.96 23.86 17.12
N GLU A 57 -5.49 24.94 16.54
CA GLU A 57 -6.91 25.23 16.45
C GLU A 57 -7.56 24.53 15.26
N ILE A 58 -6.88 24.46 14.11
CA ILE A 58 -7.48 24.03 12.84
C ILE A 58 -7.19 22.54 12.60
N PRO A 59 -8.19 21.65 12.68
CA PRO A 59 -8.00 20.23 12.39
C PRO A 59 -7.45 20.03 10.99
N SER A 60 -6.56 19.04 10.84
CA SER A 60 -6.13 18.64 9.50
C SER A 60 -7.32 18.14 8.68
N ARG A 61 -7.32 18.49 7.40
CA ARG A 61 -8.22 17.93 6.38
C ARG A 61 -7.47 17.03 5.40
N ASN A 62 -6.19 16.80 5.62
CA ASN A 62 -5.36 16.00 4.72
C ASN A 62 -5.81 14.52 4.78
N ARG A 63 -6.31 14.03 3.64
CA ARG A 63 -6.78 12.64 3.46
C ARG A 63 -5.73 11.74 2.81
N SER A 64 -4.65 12.31 2.29
CA SER A 64 -3.56 11.59 1.61
C SER A 64 -2.60 10.84 2.56
N VAL A 65 -2.73 11.06 3.88
CA VAL A 65 -1.85 10.48 4.91
C VAL A 65 -2.41 9.17 5.49
N LEU A 66 -1.54 8.22 5.84
CA LEU A 66 -1.93 6.90 6.36
C LEU A 66 -2.73 6.97 7.66
N VAL A 67 -2.28 7.81 8.60
CA VAL A 67 -2.93 8.01 9.89
C VAL A 67 -3.37 9.47 10.01
N GLY A 68 -4.68 9.71 10.03
CA GLY A 68 -5.23 11.04 10.30
C GLY A 68 -5.43 11.31 11.79
N LEU A 69 -5.14 12.54 12.23
CA LEU A 69 -5.58 13.03 13.54
C LEU A 69 -6.95 13.69 13.42
N VAL A 70 -8.00 12.98 13.86
CA VAL A 70 -9.37 13.52 13.84
C VAL A 70 -9.67 14.19 15.17
N ARG A 71 -10.02 15.48 15.13
CA ARG A 71 -10.34 16.28 16.32
C ARG A 71 -11.43 17.31 16.03
N ASP A 72 -12.20 17.63 17.06
CA ASP A 72 -13.13 18.75 17.08
C ASP A 72 -12.76 19.67 18.25
N ALA A 73 -12.49 20.94 17.94
CA ALA A 73 -12.17 21.95 18.94
C ALA A 73 -13.30 22.15 19.96
N LYS A 74 -14.55 21.85 19.59
CA LYS A 74 -15.73 21.94 20.47
C LYS A 74 -15.97 20.66 21.27
N ASN A 75 -15.41 19.53 20.85
CA ASN A 75 -15.60 18.23 21.52
C ASN A 75 -14.27 17.49 21.72
N PRO A 76 -13.57 17.71 22.84
CA PRO A 76 -12.31 17.02 23.13
C PRO A 76 -12.41 15.49 23.13
N LYS A 77 -13.59 14.91 23.40
CA LYS A 77 -13.80 13.47 23.41
C LYS A 77 -13.81 12.84 22.02
N SER A 78 -13.86 13.65 20.95
CA SER A 78 -13.83 13.15 19.58
C SER A 78 -12.40 12.89 19.06
N LEU A 79 -11.38 13.29 19.82
CA LEU A 79 -9.97 13.13 19.47
C LEU A 79 -9.64 11.65 19.29
N ARG A 80 -9.22 11.27 18.09
CA ARG A 80 -8.84 9.89 17.76
C ARG A 80 -7.90 9.84 16.57
N PHE A 81 -7.24 8.71 16.42
CA PHE A 81 -6.52 8.36 15.20
C PHE A 81 -7.45 7.65 14.22
N GLU A 82 -7.28 7.93 12.94
CA GLU A 82 -7.95 7.26 11.83
C GLU A 82 -6.89 6.58 10.97
N LEU A 83 -6.74 5.26 11.10
CA LEU A 83 -5.92 4.46 10.19
C LEU A 83 -6.73 4.16 8.93
N ARG A 84 -6.23 4.58 7.76
CA ARG A 84 -7.03 4.61 6.51
C ARG A 84 -6.81 3.44 5.55
N SER A 85 -5.75 2.68 5.76
CA SER A 85 -5.39 1.50 4.96
C SER A 85 -6.31 0.28 5.09
N PRO A 86 -7.01 -0.01 6.22
CA PRO A 86 -7.91 -1.16 6.31
C PRO A 86 -8.97 -1.12 5.22
N ASN A 87 -9.36 -2.30 4.74
CA ASN A 87 -10.37 -2.52 3.71
C ASN A 87 -11.42 -3.55 4.22
N PRO A 88 -12.53 -3.78 3.50
CA PRO A 88 -13.59 -4.71 3.95
C PRO A 88 -13.13 -6.16 4.21
N LEU A 89 -11.96 -6.57 3.67
CA LEU A 89 -11.39 -7.90 3.88
C LEU A 89 -10.38 -7.94 5.05
N SER A 90 -10.07 -6.80 5.67
CA SER A 90 -9.21 -6.73 6.85
C SER A 90 -9.92 -7.35 8.06
N ASN A 91 -9.23 -8.23 8.78
CA ASN A 91 -9.76 -8.79 10.02
C ASN A 91 -9.71 -7.74 11.14
N THR A 92 -10.87 -7.20 11.50
CA THR A 92 -10.99 -6.12 12.49
C THR A 92 -10.35 -6.44 13.84
N TYR A 93 -10.44 -7.68 14.32
CA TYR A 93 -9.86 -8.08 15.60
C TYR A 93 -8.32 -8.02 15.56
N LEU A 94 -7.73 -8.58 14.49
CA LEU A 94 -6.27 -8.58 14.32
C LEU A 94 -5.74 -7.17 14.08
N VAL A 95 -6.47 -6.35 13.30
CA VAL A 95 -6.07 -4.95 13.07
C VAL A 95 -6.10 -4.15 14.37
N ILE A 96 -7.16 -4.24 15.16
CA ILE A 96 -7.27 -3.51 16.44
C ILE A 96 -6.19 -3.98 17.42
N ALA A 97 -5.99 -5.30 17.56
CA ALA A 97 -4.94 -5.84 18.42
C ALA A 97 -3.55 -5.41 17.97
N GLY A 98 -3.29 -5.41 16.65
CA GLY A 98 -2.02 -4.98 16.07
C GLY A 98 -1.76 -3.49 16.30
N CYS A 99 -2.76 -2.64 16.02
CA CYS A 99 -2.67 -1.21 16.29
C CYS A 99 -2.38 -0.93 17.77
N TYR A 100 -3.03 -1.66 18.69
CA TYR A 100 -2.79 -1.51 20.12
C TYR A 100 -1.35 -1.86 20.48
N GLN A 101 -0.82 -2.98 19.98
CA GLN A 101 0.56 -3.40 20.23
C GLN A 101 1.58 -2.38 19.71
N THR A 102 1.42 -1.91 18.47
CA THR A 102 2.33 -0.92 17.89
C THR A 102 2.25 0.43 18.61
N MET A 103 1.05 0.87 19.01
CA MET A 103 0.88 2.10 19.79
C MET A 103 1.50 1.97 21.18
N LEU A 104 1.32 0.82 21.85
CA LEU A 104 1.86 0.57 23.19
C LEU A 104 3.39 0.63 23.20
N ASP A 105 4.04 0.09 22.17
CA ASP A 105 5.50 0.16 22.00
C ASP A 105 6.00 1.61 22.02
N GLY A 106 5.40 2.47 21.19
CA GLY A 106 5.75 3.91 21.16
C GLY A 106 5.36 4.67 22.44
N ILE A 107 4.25 4.32 23.10
CA ILE A 107 3.87 4.88 24.41
C ILE A 107 4.94 4.58 25.45
N ILE A 108 5.42 3.32 25.52
CA ILE A 108 6.47 2.91 26.47
C ILE A 108 7.77 3.67 26.18
N ALA A 109 8.14 3.82 24.90
CA ALA A 109 9.33 4.58 24.51
C ALA A 109 9.23 6.07 24.93
N ALA A 110 8.10 6.73 24.67
CA ALA A 110 7.86 8.11 25.06
C ALA A 110 7.86 8.29 26.59
N ALA A 111 7.26 7.36 27.34
CA ALA A 111 7.27 7.41 28.81
C ALA A 111 8.69 7.26 29.39
N LYS A 112 9.53 6.40 28.80
CA LYS A 112 10.92 6.19 29.22
C LYS A 112 11.84 7.35 28.86
N SER A 113 11.60 8.01 27.74
CA SER A 113 12.44 9.13 27.26
C SER A 113 12.31 10.37 28.15
N LYS A 114 11.20 10.51 28.90
CA LYS A 114 10.87 11.69 29.72
C LYS A 114 10.86 13.00 28.93
N LEU A 115 10.68 12.91 27.60
CA LEU A 115 10.54 14.06 26.74
C LEU A 115 9.21 14.76 27.02
N THR A 116 9.22 16.08 26.96
CA THR A 116 8.00 16.90 27.05
C THR A 116 7.17 16.77 25.79
N THR A 117 5.87 17.10 25.88
CA THR A 117 4.97 17.17 24.72
C THR A 117 5.58 17.95 23.52
N LYS A 118 6.26 19.07 23.75
CA LYS A 118 6.90 19.87 22.69
C LYS A 118 8.10 19.20 22.04
N GLN A 119 8.88 18.46 22.81
CA GLN A 119 9.98 17.68 22.26
C GLN A 119 9.44 16.53 21.42
N LEU A 120 8.40 15.83 21.88
CA LEU A 120 7.75 14.76 21.11
C LEU A 120 7.07 15.28 19.82
N GLU A 121 6.48 16.48 19.87
CA GLU A 121 5.98 17.16 18.67
C GLU A 121 7.11 17.42 17.65
N LYS A 122 8.29 17.82 18.12
CA LYS A 122 9.47 17.99 17.27
C LYS A 122 9.95 16.65 16.71
N GLU A 123 9.97 15.59 17.52
CA GLU A 123 10.39 14.24 17.10
C GLU A 123 9.55 13.72 15.94
N ILE A 124 8.21 13.79 16.02
CA ILE A 124 7.36 13.35 14.91
C ILE A 124 7.44 14.27 13.68
N SER A 125 7.88 15.51 13.86
CA SER A 125 8.01 16.52 12.81
C SER A 125 9.43 16.63 12.25
N LYS A 126 10.30 15.65 12.53
CA LYS A 126 11.67 15.59 12.01
C LYS A 126 11.70 15.55 10.48
N ASP A 127 12.79 16.04 9.90
CA ASP A 127 13.06 15.89 8.46
C ASP A 127 14.03 14.73 8.19
N LEU A 128 14.27 14.47 6.90
CA LEU A 128 15.20 13.45 6.43
C LEU A 128 16.61 13.65 7.00
N GLY A 129 17.19 12.56 7.51
CA GLY A 129 18.57 12.55 8.02
C GLY A 129 18.72 13.04 9.46
N GLU A 130 17.67 13.61 10.07
CA GLU A 130 17.69 13.99 11.47
C GLU A 130 17.68 12.76 12.38
N GLU A 131 18.47 12.78 13.45
CA GLU A 131 18.43 11.72 14.47
C GLU A 131 17.14 11.82 15.28
N SER A 132 16.59 10.68 15.67
CA SER A 132 15.44 10.58 16.57
C SER A 132 15.69 9.49 17.60
N PHE A 133 15.13 9.64 18.80
CA PHE A 133 15.25 8.61 19.83
C PHE A 133 14.46 7.33 19.51
N TYR A 134 13.50 7.42 18.58
CA TYR A 134 12.56 6.32 18.28
C TYR A 134 12.26 6.15 16.78
N LEU A 135 12.16 7.24 16.01
CA LEU A 135 11.80 7.17 14.59
C LEU A 135 13.01 6.93 13.70
N ASP A 136 12.78 6.30 12.54
CA ASP A 136 13.86 6.00 11.58
C ASP A 136 14.53 7.28 11.07
N LYS A 137 15.87 7.29 10.99
CA LYS A 137 16.68 8.46 10.60
C LYS A 137 16.29 9.02 9.22
N ASN A 138 16.15 8.15 8.23
CA ASN A 138 15.95 8.52 6.83
C ASN A 138 14.48 8.40 6.41
N ARG A 139 13.56 8.88 7.25
CA ARG A 139 12.13 8.93 6.94
C ARG A 139 11.46 10.12 7.62
N VAL A 140 10.52 10.72 6.90
CA VAL A 140 9.59 11.73 7.40
C VAL A 140 8.28 11.07 7.82
N TYR A 141 7.77 11.45 8.99
CA TYR A 141 6.57 10.86 9.56
C TYR A 141 5.38 11.82 9.64
N ARG A 142 5.60 13.11 9.40
CA ARG A 142 4.57 14.15 9.37
C ARG A 142 4.73 14.99 8.12
N ASP A 143 3.63 15.18 7.39
CA ASP A 143 3.55 16.13 6.29
C ASP A 143 2.15 16.73 6.24
N GLU A 144 2.06 18.03 6.04
CA GLU A 144 0.77 18.73 5.98
C GLU A 144 0.26 18.88 4.54
N ASN A 145 1.13 18.65 3.53
CA ASN A 145 0.77 18.70 2.12
C ASN A 145 0.04 17.42 1.69
N ASP A 146 -0.79 17.52 0.65
CA ASP A 146 -1.27 16.31 -0.03
C ASP A 146 -0.08 15.60 -0.68
N VAL A 147 0.24 14.40 -0.18
CA VAL A 147 1.50 13.74 -0.58
C VAL A 147 1.48 13.27 -2.03
N PHE A 148 0.31 13.07 -2.64
CA PHE A 148 0.20 12.61 -4.02
C PHE A 148 0.18 13.76 -5.03
N GLU A 149 -0.30 14.94 -4.62
CA GLU A 149 -0.29 16.13 -5.46
C GLU A 149 1.02 16.92 -5.36
N HIS A 150 1.64 16.93 -4.18
CA HIS A 150 2.83 17.74 -3.92
C HIS A 150 4.14 17.06 -4.32
N TYR A 151 4.18 15.72 -4.28
CA TYR A 151 5.39 14.95 -4.54
C TYR A 151 5.20 13.95 -5.67
N ASN A 152 6.23 13.81 -6.51
CA ASN A 152 6.30 12.70 -7.45
C ASN A 152 6.61 11.36 -6.73
N GLU A 153 6.60 10.25 -7.47
CA GLU A 153 6.81 8.92 -6.89
C GLU A 153 8.20 8.69 -6.28
N GLU A 154 9.25 9.21 -6.92
CA GLU A 154 10.63 9.11 -6.43
C GLU A 154 10.77 9.91 -5.12
N GLU A 155 10.25 11.14 -5.09
CA GLU A 155 10.23 12.00 -3.91
C GLU A 155 9.48 11.34 -2.75
N ARG A 156 8.30 10.75 -3.01
CA ARG A 156 7.53 10.02 -1.98
C ARG A 156 8.30 8.83 -1.44
N THR A 157 8.98 8.08 -2.30
CA THR A 157 9.78 6.92 -1.91
C THR A 157 10.96 7.33 -1.02
N ILE A 158 11.65 8.42 -1.39
CA ILE A 158 12.76 8.98 -0.61
C ILE A 158 12.25 9.49 0.75
N ARG A 159 11.12 10.20 0.79
CA ARG A 159 10.59 10.83 2.02
C ARG A 159 9.91 9.85 2.96
N PHE A 160 9.05 8.98 2.44
CA PHE A 160 8.13 8.16 3.24
C PHE A 160 8.44 6.66 3.17
N GLY A 161 9.40 6.25 2.33
CA GLY A 161 9.73 4.86 2.06
C GLY A 161 8.85 4.24 0.96
N GLU A 162 9.37 3.17 0.36
CA GLU A 162 8.67 2.40 -0.67
C GLU A 162 7.61 1.48 -0.05
N PRO A 163 6.33 1.62 -0.42
CA PRO A 163 5.28 0.69 0.00
C PRO A 163 5.40 -0.65 -0.74
N PRO A 164 5.01 -1.77 -0.13
CA PRO A 164 4.92 -3.04 -0.86
C PRO A 164 3.86 -2.95 -1.96
N ALA A 165 4.11 -3.57 -3.10
CA ALA A 165 3.20 -3.55 -4.24
C ALA A 165 2.33 -4.82 -4.34
N THR A 166 2.69 -5.89 -3.62
CA THR A 166 1.93 -7.15 -3.62
C THR A 166 1.73 -7.71 -2.21
N VAL A 167 0.79 -8.66 -2.08
CA VAL A 167 0.60 -9.42 -0.84
C VAL A 167 1.89 -10.13 -0.43
N TYR A 168 2.63 -10.69 -1.39
CA TYR A 168 3.89 -11.37 -1.10
C TYR A 168 4.93 -10.42 -0.51
N GLU A 169 5.20 -9.29 -1.18
CA GLU A 169 6.16 -8.29 -0.70
C GLU A 169 5.80 -7.80 0.70
N ASN A 170 4.52 -7.55 0.95
CA ASN A 170 4.06 -7.12 2.27
C ASN A 170 4.32 -8.20 3.33
N MET A 171 4.04 -9.48 3.05
CA MET A 171 4.33 -10.59 3.97
C MET A 171 5.83 -10.80 4.25
N GLN A 172 6.72 -10.28 3.40
CA GLN A 172 8.16 -10.29 3.65
C GLN A 172 8.57 -9.25 4.69
N ASN A 173 7.74 -8.23 4.96
CA ASN A 173 8.03 -7.22 5.99
C ASN A 173 8.17 -7.81 7.39
N PHE A 174 7.48 -8.90 7.70
CA PHE A 174 7.68 -9.61 8.97
C PHE A 174 9.14 -10.05 9.18
N LYS A 175 9.82 -10.45 8.11
CA LYS A 175 11.24 -10.84 8.13
C LYS A 175 12.17 -9.65 7.93
N LYS A 176 11.82 -8.71 7.05
CA LYS A 176 12.64 -7.52 6.77
C LYS A 176 12.77 -6.62 8.00
N TYR A 177 11.72 -6.55 8.82
CA TYR A 177 11.64 -5.67 9.98
C TYR A 177 11.46 -6.47 11.29
N GLU A 178 12.31 -7.49 11.51
CA GLU A 178 12.27 -8.34 12.71
C GLU A 178 12.33 -7.56 14.02
N GLU A 179 13.07 -6.46 14.07
CA GLU A 179 13.13 -5.58 15.24
C GLU A 179 11.78 -4.92 15.53
N LYS A 180 11.11 -4.39 14.49
CA LYS A 180 9.76 -3.80 14.61
C LYS A 180 8.72 -4.87 14.95
N LEU A 181 8.89 -6.11 14.47
CA LEU A 181 7.98 -7.23 14.73
C LEU A 181 7.85 -7.57 16.22
N LYS A 182 8.88 -7.27 17.02
CA LYS A 182 8.85 -7.44 18.49
C LYS A 182 7.70 -6.66 19.12
N SER A 183 7.31 -5.51 18.56
CA SER A 183 6.17 -4.73 19.05
C SER A 183 4.88 -5.54 19.06
N LEU A 184 4.59 -6.30 17.99
CA LEU A 184 3.41 -7.17 17.89
C LEU A 184 3.48 -8.39 18.82
N LYS A 185 4.68 -8.94 19.02
CA LYS A 185 4.89 -10.17 19.81
C LYS A 185 4.83 -9.94 21.32
N ASN A 186 4.79 -8.68 21.78
CA ASN A 186 4.78 -8.35 23.20
C ASN A 186 3.57 -8.98 23.91
N GLY A 187 3.81 -9.55 25.09
CA GLY A 187 2.80 -10.30 25.85
C GLY A 187 2.28 -11.57 25.14
N ASN A 188 2.99 -12.06 24.12
CA ASN A 188 2.58 -13.21 23.29
C ASN A 188 1.20 -13.02 22.60
N VAL A 189 0.81 -11.76 22.32
CA VAL A 189 -0.46 -11.44 21.66
C VAL A 189 -0.45 -11.93 20.21
N PHE A 190 0.59 -11.57 19.45
CA PHE A 190 0.87 -12.19 18.16
C PHE A 190 1.99 -13.21 18.34
N SER A 191 1.64 -14.44 18.69
CA SER A 191 2.62 -15.52 18.79
C SER A 191 3.26 -15.81 17.42
N GLU A 192 4.43 -16.43 17.43
CA GLU A 192 5.12 -16.88 16.22
C GLU A 192 4.22 -17.78 15.35
N ASN A 193 3.42 -18.64 15.99
CA ASN A 193 2.49 -19.52 15.30
C ASN A 193 1.36 -18.74 14.62
N ILE A 194 0.83 -17.70 15.26
CA ILE A 194 -0.21 -16.84 14.68
C ILE A 194 0.34 -16.12 13.44
N ILE A 195 1.52 -15.52 13.56
CA ILE A 195 2.15 -14.79 12.45
C ILE A 195 2.42 -15.73 11.27
N ASN A 196 3.00 -16.91 11.52
CA ASN A 196 3.32 -17.87 10.47
C ASN A 196 2.08 -18.50 9.84
N SER A 197 1.04 -18.80 10.64
CA SER A 197 -0.25 -19.28 10.13
C SER A 197 -0.92 -18.22 9.26
N PHE A 198 -0.95 -16.97 9.71
CA PHE A 198 -1.52 -15.85 8.96
C PHE A 198 -0.79 -15.62 7.64
N LYS A 199 0.55 -15.57 7.66
CA LYS A 199 1.37 -15.47 6.44
C LYS A 199 1.07 -16.59 5.46
N THR A 200 1.01 -17.84 5.93
CA THR A 200 0.71 -19.00 5.09
C THR A 200 -0.67 -18.88 4.45
N GLY A 201 -1.69 -18.51 5.22
CA GLY A 201 -3.06 -18.33 4.72
C GLY A 201 -3.17 -17.18 3.71
N ALA A 202 -2.50 -16.05 3.96
CA ALA A 202 -2.52 -14.91 3.05
C ALA A 202 -1.85 -15.22 1.70
N ILE A 203 -0.68 -15.88 1.72
CA ILE A 203 0.00 -16.32 0.49
C ILE A 203 -0.84 -17.36 -0.27
N ASP A 204 -1.50 -18.28 0.43
CA ASP A 204 -2.36 -19.28 -0.20
C ASP A 204 -3.60 -18.65 -0.86
N LYS A 205 -4.21 -17.65 -0.21
CA LYS A 205 -5.31 -16.88 -0.80
C LYS A 205 -4.85 -16.08 -2.01
N TRP A 206 -3.73 -15.35 -1.88
CA TRP A 206 -3.16 -14.51 -2.93
C TRP A 206 -2.91 -15.28 -4.23
N LYS A 207 -2.21 -16.43 -4.16
CA LYS A 207 -1.91 -17.24 -5.35
C LYS A 207 -3.18 -17.82 -6.00
N LYS A 208 -4.17 -18.20 -5.20
CA LYS A 208 -5.45 -18.74 -5.70
C LYS A 208 -6.26 -17.66 -6.41
N GLU A 209 -6.35 -16.46 -5.83
CA GLU A 209 -7.01 -15.32 -6.47
C GLU A 209 -6.31 -14.95 -7.78
N LEU A 210 -4.98 -14.92 -7.79
CA LEU A 210 -4.22 -14.60 -9.00
C LEU A 210 -4.50 -15.61 -10.12
N ARG A 211 -4.41 -16.92 -9.82
CA ARG A 211 -4.63 -17.99 -10.79
C ARG A 211 -6.07 -18.10 -11.27
N PHE A 212 -7.04 -18.11 -10.35
CA PHE A 212 -8.41 -18.53 -10.67
C PHE A 212 -9.39 -17.38 -10.86
N ARG A 213 -9.05 -16.16 -10.43
CA ARG A 213 -9.89 -14.97 -10.63
C ARG A 213 -9.20 -13.97 -11.54
N ILE A 214 -8.10 -13.38 -11.10
CA ILE A 214 -7.48 -12.22 -11.78
C ILE A 214 -7.05 -12.57 -13.22
N ILE A 215 -6.30 -13.67 -13.40
CA ILE A 215 -5.90 -14.12 -14.73
C ILE A 215 -7.12 -14.46 -15.59
N HIS A 216 -8.13 -15.13 -15.04
CA HIS A 216 -9.33 -15.51 -15.78
C HIS A 216 -10.14 -14.27 -16.23
N ASP A 217 -10.37 -13.32 -15.34
CA ASP A 217 -11.06 -12.05 -15.63
C ASP A 217 -10.30 -11.26 -16.71
N HIS A 218 -8.96 -11.23 -16.63
CA HIS A 218 -8.13 -10.61 -17.67
C HIS A 218 -8.20 -11.37 -18.99
N MET A 219 -8.21 -12.70 -19.00
CA MET A 219 -8.38 -13.49 -20.23
C MET A 219 -9.69 -13.14 -20.94
N ASP A 220 -10.81 -13.09 -20.20
CA ASP A 220 -12.11 -12.77 -20.78
C ASP A 220 -12.17 -11.34 -21.30
N ARG A 221 -11.56 -10.40 -20.57
CA ARG A 221 -11.39 -9.02 -21.02
C ARG A 221 -10.57 -8.94 -22.31
N LEU A 222 -9.43 -9.61 -22.40
CA LEU A 222 -8.59 -9.60 -23.59
C LEU A 222 -9.25 -10.29 -24.79
N ARG A 223 -10.09 -11.30 -24.56
CA ARG A 223 -10.92 -11.92 -25.62
C ARG A 223 -11.96 -10.95 -26.16
N SER A 224 -12.51 -10.07 -25.32
CA SER A 224 -13.47 -9.05 -25.76
C SER A 224 -12.85 -7.97 -26.65
N TYR A 225 -11.52 -7.78 -26.57
CA TYR A 225 -10.82 -6.81 -27.41
C TYR A 225 -10.65 -7.35 -28.82
N VAL A 226 -11.55 -6.94 -29.71
CA VAL A 226 -11.61 -7.34 -31.12
C VAL A 226 -11.33 -6.15 -32.03
N LYS A 227 -10.86 -6.45 -33.25
CA LYS A 227 -10.64 -5.42 -34.28
C LYS A 227 -12.00 -4.86 -34.69
N LEU A 228 -12.16 -3.54 -34.60
CA LEU A 228 -13.44 -2.87 -34.85
C LEU A 228 -13.48 -2.22 -36.23
N HIS A 229 -12.33 -1.77 -36.73
CA HIS A 229 -12.20 -1.19 -38.06
C HIS A 229 -12.11 -2.25 -39.15
N THR A 230 -12.84 -2.04 -40.23
CA THR A 230 -12.80 -2.79 -41.47
C THR A 230 -11.74 -2.22 -42.41
N LYS A 231 -11.44 -2.90 -43.51
CA LYS A 231 -10.51 -2.36 -44.53
C LYS A 231 -10.98 -1.05 -45.15
N GLU A 232 -12.25 -0.70 -45.02
CA GLU A 232 -12.87 0.45 -45.68
C GLU A 232 -12.84 1.71 -44.80
N ASN A 233 -12.82 1.56 -43.47
CA ASN A 233 -12.81 2.68 -42.53
C ASN A 233 -11.55 2.75 -41.63
N MET A 234 -10.61 1.83 -41.80
CA MET A 234 -9.33 1.82 -41.09
C MET A 234 -8.32 2.72 -41.78
N ASP A 235 -7.73 3.66 -41.04
CA ASP A 235 -6.56 4.40 -41.49
C ASP A 235 -5.24 3.77 -41.01
N ALA A 236 -4.11 4.39 -41.36
CA ALA A 236 -2.79 3.89 -40.96
C ALA A 236 -2.57 3.94 -39.44
N LEU A 237 -3.16 4.92 -38.74
CA LEU A 237 -3.05 5.07 -37.29
C LEU A 237 -3.83 3.95 -36.58
N ASP A 238 -5.01 3.61 -37.07
CA ASP A 238 -5.81 2.49 -36.57
C ASP A 238 -5.09 1.15 -36.71
N GLU A 239 -4.39 0.94 -37.82
CA GLU A 239 -3.59 -0.26 -38.03
C GLU A 239 -2.43 -0.35 -37.04
N VAL A 240 -1.70 0.76 -36.84
CA VAL A 240 -0.61 0.84 -35.87
C VAL A 240 -1.12 0.58 -34.45
N ASN A 241 -2.22 1.22 -34.04
CA ASN A 241 -2.82 1.04 -32.72
C ASN A 241 -3.27 -0.40 -32.50
N TRP A 242 -3.94 -1.02 -33.49
CA TRP A 242 -4.37 -2.41 -33.40
C TRP A 242 -3.19 -3.39 -33.33
N ASN A 243 -2.11 -3.12 -34.07
CA ASN A 243 -0.91 -3.94 -34.02
C ASN A 243 -0.26 -3.88 -32.63
N ALA A 244 -0.15 -2.69 -32.02
CA ALA A 244 0.35 -2.52 -30.65
C ALA A 244 -0.52 -3.28 -29.63
N ILE A 245 -1.85 -3.21 -29.75
CA ILE A 245 -2.78 -3.99 -28.92
C ILE A 245 -2.54 -5.49 -29.11
N THR A 246 -2.37 -5.95 -30.35
CA THR A 246 -2.17 -7.37 -30.69
C THR A 246 -0.86 -7.91 -30.14
N GLU A 247 0.21 -7.10 -30.20
CA GLU A 247 1.52 -7.45 -29.64
C GLU A 247 1.44 -7.62 -28.12
N LEU A 248 0.86 -6.65 -27.40
CA LEU A 248 0.67 -6.76 -25.95
C LEU A 248 -0.26 -7.92 -25.57
N LYS A 249 -1.36 -8.14 -26.31
CA LYS A 249 -2.23 -9.32 -26.10
C LYS A 249 -1.45 -10.62 -26.23
N THR A 250 -0.53 -10.68 -27.19
CA THR A 250 0.31 -11.88 -27.41
C THR A 250 1.26 -12.07 -26.24
N LYS A 251 1.97 -11.01 -25.82
CA LYS A 251 2.84 -11.02 -24.64
C LYS A 251 2.11 -11.51 -23.39
N VAL A 252 0.87 -11.06 -23.15
CA VAL A 252 0.14 -11.34 -21.92
C VAL A 252 -0.53 -12.73 -21.92
N MET A 253 -1.16 -13.14 -23.04
CA MET A 253 -2.10 -14.27 -23.05
C MET A 253 -1.75 -15.40 -24.05
N LYS A 254 -0.74 -15.26 -24.91
CA LYS A 254 -0.47 -16.25 -25.96
C LYS A 254 0.96 -16.77 -25.95
N ASP A 255 1.11 -18.06 -25.65
CA ASP A 255 2.37 -18.76 -25.83
C ASP A 255 2.72 -18.89 -27.32
N THR A 256 4.02 -18.83 -27.61
CA THR A 256 4.59 -19.09 -28.93
C THR A 256 5.53 -20.30 -28.85
N LEU A 257 6.07 -20.73 -29.98
CA LEU A 257 7.07 -21.79 -30.01
C LEU A 257 8.35 -21.43 -29.23
N THR A 258 8.64 -20.13 -29.07
CA THR A 258 9.90 -19.63 -28.52
C THR A 258 9.74 -18.88 -27.20
N SER A 259 8.52 -18.55 -26.79
CA SER A 259 8.28 -17.78 -25.56
C SER A 259 6.93 -18.13 -24.92
N LYS A 260 6.91 -18.13 -23.59
CA LYS A 260 5.68 -18.22 -22.80
C LYS A 260 5.16 -16.82 -22.50
N CYS A 261 3.84 -16.68 -22.52
CA CYS A 261 3.17 -15.46 -22.14
C CYS A 261 3.16 -15.25 -20.63
N LEU A 262 2.80 -14.04 -20.22
CA LEU A 262 2.82 -13.62 -18.83
C LEU A 262 1.92 -14.48 -17.94
N PHE A 263 0.72 -14.86 -18.41
CA PHE A 263 -0.17 -15.75 -17.66
C PHE A 263 0.45 -17.12 -17.39
N THR A 264 1.05 -17.75 -18.40
CA THR A 264 1.71 -19.06 -18.25
C THR A 264 2.89 -18.95 -17.29
N ASN A 265 3.74 -17.92 -17.42
CA ASN A 265 4.88 -17.71 -16.52
C ASN A 265 4.46 -17.52 -15.06
N ILE A 266 3.38 -16.77 -14.80
CA ILE A 266 2.82 -16.61 -13.45
C ILE A 266 2.36 -17.96 -12.89
N ILE A 267 1.59 -18.74 -13.66
CA ILE A 267 1.05 -20.03 -13.21
C ILE A 267 2.18 -21.01 -12.88
N GLU A 268 3.20 -21.10 -13.74
CA GLU A 268 4.36 -21.97 -13.51
C GLU A 268 5.18 -21.54 -12.29
N ALA A 269 5.38 -20.23 -12.10
CA ALA A 269 6.07 -19.71 -10.91
C ALA A 269 5.28 -20.03 -9.62
N ILE A 270 3.94 -19.98 -9.65
CA ILE A 270 3.10 -20.42 -8.53
C ILE A 270 3.30 -21.92 -8.24
N GLU A 271 3.33 -22.76 -9.28
CA GLU A 271 3.50 -24.22 -9.15
C GLU A 271 4.89 -24.58 -8.60
N ASN A 272 5.91 -23.84 -9.02
CA ASN A 272 7.28 -23.95 -8.53
C ASN A 272 7.51 -23.31 -7.16
N LYS A 273 6.50 -22.65 -6.59
CA LYS A 273 6.57 -21.89 -5.32
C LYS A 273 7.60 -20.75 -5.33
N ASP A 274 7.93 -20.23 -6.51
CA ASP A 274 8.78 -19.06 -6.67
C ASP A 274 7.94 -17.79 -6.58
N TYR A 275 7.55 -17.44 -5.35
CA TYR A 275 6.62 -16.35 -5.09
C TYR A 275 7.21 -14.96 -5.33
N GLU A 276 8.54 -14.83 -5.34
CA GLU A 276 9.20 -13.58 -5.70
C GLU A 276 9.03 -13.30 -7.19
N THR A 277 9.27 -14.31 -8.04
CA THR A 277 8.97 -14.22 -9.47
C THR A 277 7.49 -13.96 -9.72
N VAL A 278 6.57 -14.64 -9.01
CA VAL A 278 5.13 -14.36 -9.10
C VAL A 278 4.81 -12.89 -8.78
N SER A 279 5.40 -12.32 -7.72
CA SER A 279 5.21 -10.92 -7.35
C SER A 279 5.66 -9.96 -8.45
N ASN A 280 6.85 -10.21 -9.03
CA ASN A 280 7.39 -9.38 -10.11
C ASN A 280 6.54 -9.46 -11.37
N LEU A 281 6.14 -10.66 -11.78
CA LEU A 281 5.27 -10.88 -12.94
C LEU A 281 3.86 -10.31 -12.72
N GLN A 282 3.33 -10.32 -11.49
CA GLN A 282 2.06 -9.68 -11.16
C GLN A 282 2.12 -8.16 -11.40
N LYS A 283 3.21 -7.50 -10.98
CA LYS A 283 3.40 -6.06 -11.21
C LYS A 283 3.47 -5.74 -12.70
N GLU A 284 4.24 -6.53 -13.45
CA GLU A 284 4.31 -6.42 -14.92
C GLU A 284 2.92 -6.62 -15.55
N LEU A 285 2.15 -7.59 -15.08
CA LEU A 285 0.80 -7.86 -15.59
C LEU A 285 -0.14 -6.68 -15.35
N SER A 286 -0.13 -6.11 -14.14
CA SER A 286 -0.95 -4.94 -13.82
C SER A 286 -0.59 -3.74 -14.72
N TYR A 287 0.70 -3.52 -14.96
CA TYR A 287 1.18 -2.47 -15.86
C TYR A 287 0.73 -2.69 -17.32
N ASP A 288 1.00 -3.87 -17.87
CA ASP A 288 0.63 -4.21 -19.26
C ASP A 288 -0.88 -4.12 -19.46
N MET A 289 -1.69 -4.62 -18.51
CA MET A 289 -3.15 -4.56 -18.61
C MET A 289 -3.70 -3.13 -18.59
N LYS A 290 -3.08 -2.21 -17.85
CA LYS A 290 -3.45 -0.78 -17.85
C LYS A 290 -3.17 -0.13 -19.21
N ILE A 291 -2.00 -0.39 -19.79
CA ILE A 291 -1.66 0.10 -21.14
C ILE A 291 -2.64 -0.45 -22.16
N LEU A 292 -2.89 -1.76 -22.12
CA LEU A 292 -3.75 -2.46 -23.07
C LEU A 292 -5.20 -1.94 -23.00
N GLN A 293 -5.70 -1.65 -21.79
CA GLN A 293 -6.98 -0.97 -21.60
C GLN A 293 -6.99 0.43 -22.24
N SER A 294 -5.97 1.26 -22.01
CA SER A 294 -5.92 2.61 -22.59
C SER A 294 -5.90 2.55 -24.12
N LEU A 295 -4.98 1.75 -24.68
CA LEU A 295 -4.86 1.60 -26.13
C LEU A 295 -6.16 1.12 -26.77
N TYR A 296 -6.85 0.14 -26.17
CA TYR A 296 -8.10 -0.35 -26.73
C TYR A 296 -9.23 0.68 -26.66
N VAL A 297 -9.32 1.46 -25.57
CA VAL A 297 -10.31 2.54 -25.45
C VAL A 297 -10.06 3.63 -26.50
N ASP A 298 -8.81 4.02 -26.71
CA ASP A 298 -8.46 5.05 -27.69
C ASP A 298 -8.72 4.55 -29.12
N TYR A 299 -8.33 3.30 -29.42
CA TYR A 299 -8.65 2.63 -30.68
C TYR A 299 -10.15 2.55 -30.95
N ALA A 300 -10.95 2.16 -29.95
CA ALA A 300 -12.40 2.03 -30.09
C ALA A 300 -13.12 3.38 -30.23
N LYS A 301 -12.61 4.45 -29.62
CA LYS A 301 -13.16 5.81 -29.78
C LYS A 301 -12.85 6.41 -31.14
N ASN A 302 -11.83 5.92 -31.83
CA ASN A 302 -11.47 6.39 -33.18
C ASN A 302 -12.39 5.82 -34.28
N ILE A 303 -13.55 5.28 -33.93
CA ILE A 303 -14.58 4.81 -34.87
C ILE A 303 -15.52 5.97 -35.15
N PHE A 304 -15.61 6.38 -36.41
CA PHE A 304 -16.58 7.36 -36.91
C PHE A 304 -18.03 6.88 -36.79
#